data_AF-A0A6A3TI54-F1
#
_entry.id   AF-A0A6A3TI54-F1
#
_cell.length_a   1.000
_cell.length_b   1.000
_cell.length_c   1.000
_cell.angle_alpha   90.00
_cell.angle_beta   90.00
_cell.angle_gamma   90.00
#
_symmetry.space_group_name_H-M   'P 1'
#
loop_
_entity.id
_entity.type
_entity.pdbx_description
1 polymer ?
#
loop_
_entity_poly.entity_id
_entity_poly.type
_entity_poly.pdbx_seq_one_letter_code
_entity_poly.pdbx_strand_id
1 'polypeptide(L)'
;MVLDSMSGSVIDIFVHSRAEGDLNAVEVHVRHLRQVFQVMRENKLYANLKKCIFCAPEIPVLGCYVSKNGVRADPEKISSICSWPTPTSPTVLRHGLGLANYLHKYTKDYAGLIQPLSSLLKKGATWLWRPEHQAAFDSVKTSLASAPILMLTDDSKPFHVVCDASDFAIGCALMQFDDEGRERVVSYQSRQMKPAEHNYPVHDKELLAMR
;
A
#
# COMPACT_ATOMS: atom_id res chain seq x y z
N MET A 1 7.50 -0.06 -17.87
CA MET A 1 8.35 1.14 -18.05
C MET A 1 8.08 2.10 -16.91
N VAL A 2 9.07 2.78 -16.35
CA VAL A 2 8.91 4.02 -15.55
C VAL A 2 9.81 5.05 -16.22
N LEU A 3 9.28 6.24 -16.49
CA LEU A 3 10.02 7.35 -17.10
C LEU A 3 10.01 8.51 -16.12
N ASP A 4 11.16 8.90 -15.58
CA ASP A 4 11.24 10.08 -14.70
C ASP A 4 11.82 11.26 -15.51
N SER A 5 11.06 12.35 -15.57
CA SER A 5 11.39 13.59 -16.26
C SER A 5 11.74 14.69 -15.25
N MET A 6 12.96 15.22 -15.35
CA MET A 6 13.37 16.43 -14.62
C MET A 6 13.05 17.69 -15.44
N SER A 7 11.88 18.28 -15.16
CA SER A 7 11.66 19.73 -15.17
C SER A 7 10.32 20.06 -14.53
N GLY A 8 10.29 20.36 -13.22
CA GLY A 8 9.16 21.02 -12.54
C GLY A 8 7.82 20.28 -12.43
N SER A 9 7.63 19.14 -13.09
CA SER A 9 6.46 18.27 -12.99
C SER A 9 6.92 16.84 -13.18
N VAL A 10 6.97 16.06 -12.10
CA VAL A 10 7.38 14.65 -12.14
C VAL A 10 6.24 13.86 -12.79
N ILE A 11 6.44 13.43 -14.05
CA ILE A 11 5.53 12.54 -14.75
C ILE A 11 6.21 11.17 -14.82
N ASP A 12 5.86 10.25 -13.91
CA ASP A 12 6.24 8.85 -14.02
C ASP A 12 5.29 8.13 -14.98
N ILE A 13 5.81 7.67 -16.14
CA ILE A 13 5.00 6.90 -17.09
C ILE A 13 5.14 5.41 -16.83
N PHE A 14 4.08 4.80 -16.29
CA PHE A 14 3.97 3.36 -16.10
C PHE A 14 3.21 2.68 -17.25
N VAL A 15 3.85 1.68 -17.87
CA VAL A 15 3.21 0.85 -18.91
C VAL A 15 3.21 -0.58 -18.45
N HIS A 16 2.01 -1.13 -18.28
CA HIS A 16 1.73 -2.54 -18.04
C HIS A 16 0.95 -3.11 -19.22
N SER A 17 1.17 -4.37 -19.55
CA SER A 17 0.55 -5.00 -20.71
C SER A 17 0.31 -6.47 -20.43
N ARG A 18 -0.84 -6.98 -20.85
CA ARG A 18 -1.20 -8.39 -20.79
C ARG A 18 -1.30 -8.94 -22.22
N ALA A 19 -1.23 -10.25 -22.36
CA ALA A 19 -1.49 -10.89 -23.66
C ALA A 19 -2.91 -10.56 -24.14
N GLU A 20 -3.10 -10.45 -25.45
CA GLU A 20 -4.37 -10.06 -26.05
C GLU A 20 -4.55 -10.77 -27.40
N GLY A 21 -5.64 -11.53 -27.54
CA GLY A 21 -5.88 -12.36 -28.72
C GLY A 21 -4.74 -13.35 -28.96
N ASP A 22 -4.21 -13.36 -30.18
CA ASP A 22 -3.10 -14.24 -30.58
C ASP A 22 -1.71 -13.67 -30.22
N LEU A 23 -1.64 -12.46 -29.66
CA LEU A 23 -0.37 -11.80 -29.33
C LEU A 23 0.07 -12.12 -27.90
N ASN A 24 1.35 -12.43 -27.75
CA ASN A 24 1.94 -12.61 -26.43
C ASN A 24 2.14 -11.26 -25.71
N ALA A 25 2.33 -11.32 -24.39
CA ALA A 25 2.44 -10.12 -23.55
C ALA A 25 3.59 -9.18 -23.98
N VAL A 26 4.68 -9.71 -24.54
CA VAL A 26 5.83 -8.90 -25.01
C VAL A 26 5.48 -8.15 -26.29
N GLU A 27 4.81 -8.81 -27.24
CA GLU A 27 4.36 -8.18 -28.49
C GLU A 27 3.38 -7.05 -28.23
N VAL A 28 2.40 -7.29 -27.35
CA VAL A 28 1.46 -6.26 -26.89
C VAL A 28 2.21 -5.12 -26.19
N HIS A 29 3.19 -5.44 -25.35
CA HIS A 29 4.00 -4.43 -24.65
C HIS A 29 4.78 -3.53 -25.61
N VAL A 30 5.42 -4.10 -26.63
CA VAL A 30 6.14 -3.33 -27.66
C VAL A 30 5.18 -2.40 -28.41
N ARG A 31 3.96 -2.86 -28.71
CA ARG A 31 2.92 -2.03 -29.34
C ARG A 31 2.53 -0.85 -28.45
N HIS A 32 2.28 -1.08 -27.17
CA HIS A 32 1.95 0.00 -26.22
C HIS A 32 3.12 0.98 -26.04
N LEU A 33 4.37 0.50 -25.97
CA LEU A 33 5.54 1.38 -25.90
C LEU A 33 5.65 2.28 -27.14
N ARG A 34 5.36 1.76 -28.34
CA ARG A 34 5.35 2.57 -29.57
C ARG A 34 4.32 3.70 -29.50
N GLN A 35 3.12 3.41 -29.01
CA GLN A 35 2.05 4.41 -28.83
C GLN A 35 2.46 5.48 -27.81
N VAL A 36 2.98 5.07 -26.65
CA VAL A 36 3.46 5.99 -25.61
C VAL A 36 4.57 6.88 -26.14
N PHE A 37 5.57 6.32 -26.82
CA PHE A 37 6.66 7.10 -27.41
C PHE A 37 6.20 8.02 -28.54
N GLN A 38 5.14 7.66 -29.26
CA GLN A 38 4.53 8.56 -30.24
C GLN A 38 3.91 9.77 -29.55
N VAL A 39 3.07 9.55 -28.54
CA VAL A 39 2.45 10.64 -27.75
C VAL A 39 3.52 11.53 -27.12
N MET A 40 4.59 10.94 -26.58
CA MET A 40 5.71 11.70 -26.04
C MET A 40 6.38 12.59 -27.09
N ARG A 41 6.63 12.08 -28.30
CA ARG A 41 7.22 12.87 -29.39
C ARG A 41 6.31 14.01 -29.82
N GLU A 42 5.01 13.75 -29.97
CA GLU A 42 4.00 14.76 -30.33
C GLU A 42 3.93 15.89 -29.30
N ASN A 43 4.11 15.55 -28.01
CA ASN A 43 4.08 16.51 -26.89
C ASN A 43 5.47 17.03 -26.48
N LYS A 44 6.53 16.71 -27.23
CA LYS A 44 7.93 17.10 -26.92
C LYS A 44 8.38 16.71 -25.49
N LEU A 45 7.91 15.56 -25.02
CA LEU A 45 8.34 14.95 -23.76
C LEU A 45 9.55 14.05 -24.00
N TYR A 46 10.57 14.17 -23.15
CA TYR A 46 11.81 13.41 -23.28
C TYR A 46 12.01 12.52 -22.05
N ALA A 47 12.28 11.24 -22.31
CA ALA A 47 12.64 10.27 -21.27
C ALA A 47 14.12 10.41 -20.89
N ASN A 48 14.42 10.34 -19.59
CA ASN A 48 15.80 10.13 -19.13
C ASN A 48 16.19 8.66 -19.28
N LEU A 49 16.95 8.33 -20.34
CA LEU A 49 17.33 6.95 -20.66
C LEU A 49 18.01 6.21 -19.49
N LYS A 50 18.75 6.90 -18.62
CA LYS A 50 19.41 6.31 -17.44
C LYS A 50 18.42 5.81 -16.38
N LYS A 51 17.20 6.35 -16.36
CA LYS A 51 16.14 5.99 -15.42
C LYS A 51 15.11 5.05 -16.05
N CYS A 52 15.16 4.82 -17.37
CA CYS A 52 14.24 3.93 -18.04
C CYS A 52 14.56 2.47 -17.73
N ILE A 53 13.53 1.73 -17.32
CA ILE A 53 13.62 0.28 -17.12
C ILE A 53 12.65 -0.41 -18.08
N PHE A 54 13.19 -1.32 -18.89
CA PHE A 54 12.45 -2.07 -19.92
C PHE A 54 12.56 -3.57 -19.67
N CYS A 55 11.49 -4.30 -19.99
CA CYS A 55 11.43 -5.77 -19.99
C CYS A 55 11.96 -6.44 -18.69
N ALA A 56 11.85 -5.75 -17.56
CA ALA A 56 12.23 -6.30 -16.27
C ALA A 56 11.05 -7.09 -15.66
N PRO A 57 11.33 -8.20 -14.94
CA PRO A 57 10.29 -8.99 -14.28
C PRO A 57 9.59 -8.21 -13.14
N GLU A 58 10.27 -7.20 -12.60
CA GLU A 58 9.80 -6.33 -11.55
C GLU A 58 10.45 -4.95 -11.68
N ILE A 59 9.69 -3.88 -11.44
CA ILE A 59 10.18 -2.50 -11.54
C ILE A 59 9.76 -1.64 -10.33
N PRO A 60 10.65 -0.75 -9.84
CA PRO A 60 10.30 0.21 -8.81
C PRO A 60 9.39 1.30 -9.39
N VAL A 61 8.26 1.58 -8.72
CA VAL A 61 7.27 2.60 -9.11
C VAL A 61 6.77 3.30 -7.84
N LEU A 62 6.87 4.63 -7.75
CA LEU A 62 6.28 5.43 -6.65
C LEU A 62 6.56 4.88 -5.23
N GLY A 63 7.76 4.32 -5.01
CA GLY A 63 8.19 3.78 -3.72
C GLY A 63 7.63 2.39 -3.36
N CYS A 64 7.16 1.63 -4.35
CA CYS A 64 6.83 0.20 -4.27
C CYS A 64 7.44 -0.56 -5.46
N TYR A 65 7.34 -1.88 -5.47
CA TYR A 65 7.79 -2.73 -6.58
C TYR A 65 6.60 -3.37 -7.27
N VAL A 66 6.53 -3.25 -8.60
CA VAL A 66 5.45 -3.79 -9.43
C VAL A 66 6.00 -4.90 -10.32
N SER A 67 5.34 -6.06 -10.27
CA SER A 67 5.68 -7.26 -11.04
C SER A 67 4.42 -7.86 -11.67
N LYS A 68 4.60 -8.94 -12.45
CA LYS A 68 3.49 -9.78 -12.93
C LYS A 68 2.59 -10.32 -11.81
N ASN A 69 3.15 -10.51 -10.61
CA ASN A 69 2.42 -11.07 -9.46
C ASN A 69 1.63 -10.00 -8.70
N GLY A 70 1.88 -8.72 -8.98
CA GLY A 70 1.25 -7.59 -8.33
C GLY A 70 2.23 -6.58 -7.75
N VAL A 71 1.78 -5.85 -6.74
CA VAL A 71 2.48 -4.75 -6.08
C VAL A 71 2.95 -5.18 -4.69
N ARG A 72 4.23 -5.03 -4.39
CA ARG A 72 4.79 -5.30 -3.07
C ARG A 72 5.49 -4.07 -2.49
N ALA A 73 5.57 -4.03 -1.17
CA ALA A 73 6.33 -3.01 -0.46
C ALA A 73 7.82 -3.05 -0.83
N ASP A 74 8.45 -1.89 -0.76
CA ASP A 74 9.89 -1.72 -0.95
C ASP A 74 10.67 -2.48 0.14
N PRO A 75 11.56 -3.44 -0.21
CA PRO A 75 12.32 -4.21 0.76
C PRO A 75 13.17 -3.34 1.69
N GLU A 76 13.69 -2.20 1.19
CA GLU A 76 14.51 -1.30 2.00
C GLU A 76 13.66 -0.63 3.08
N LYS A 77 12.42 -0.25 2.74
CA LYS A 77 11.45 0.27 3.73
C LYS A 77 11.07 -0.80 4.73
N ILE A 78 10.78 -2.02 4.28
CA ILE A 78 10.48 -3.14 5.19
C ILE A 78 11.66 -3.41 6.14
N SER A 79 12.88 -3.50 5.61
CA SER A 79 14.10 -3.71 6.40
C SER A 79 14.34 -2.59 7.42
N SER A 80 14.12 -1.35 7.01
CA SER A 80 14.20 -0.18 7.89
C SER A 80 13.20 -0.28 9.05
N ILE A 81 11.98 -0.76 8.79
CA ILE A 81 10.98 -0.98 9.84
C ILE A 81 11.38 -2.13 10.76
N CYS A 82 11.84 -3.25 10.22
CA CYS A 82 12.27 -4.42 11.00
C CYS A 82 13.45 -4.11 11.93
N SER A 83 14.36 -3.24 11.51
CA SER A 83 15.53 -2.83 12.29
C SER A 83 15.25 -1.72 13.31
N TRP A 84 14.01 -1.20 13.40
CA TRP A 84 13.71 -0.12 14.32
C TRP A 84 13.96 -0.48 15.79
N PRO A 85 14.67 0.38 16.53
CA PRO A 85 14.80 0.22 17.97
C PRO A 85 13.46 0.53 18.66
N THR A 86 13.28 -0.01 19.86
CA THR A 86 12.16 0.37 20.72
C THR A 86 12.23 1.89 20.97
N PRO A 87 11.14 2.63 20.71
CA PRO A 87 11.14 4.07 20.87
C PRO A 87 11.27 4.45 22.34
N THR A 88 12.14 5.42 22.62
CA THR A 88 12.41 5.93 23.98
C THR A 88 11.64 7.21 24.31
N SER A 89 11.02 7.84 23.30
CA SER A 89 10.25 9.07 23.47
C SER A 89 9.04 9.15 22.53
N PRO A 90 8.02 9.98 22.85
CA PRO A 90 6.88 10.21 21.97
C PRO A 90 7.26 10.71 20.58
N THR A 91 8.34 11.50 20.48
CA THR A 91 8.82 12.04 19.20
C THR A 91 9.36 10.93 18.30
N VAL A 92 10.16 10.01 18.85
CA VAL A 92 10.68 8.86 18.11
C VAL A 92 9.53 7.94 17.68
N LEU A 93 8.55 7.70 18.56
CA LEU A 93 7.37 6.91 18.21
C LEU A 93 6.56 7.54 17.07
N ARG A 94 6.32 8.87 17.10
CA ARG A 94 5.64 9.57 16.00
C ARG A 94 6.35 9.42 14.67
N HIS A 95 7.67 9.55 14.66
CA HIS A 95 8.47 9.36 13.45
C HIS A 95 8.31 7.94 12.91
N GLY A 96 8.41 6.92 13.77
CA GLY A 96 8.22 5.52 13.39
C GLY A 96 6.82 5.28 12.80
N LEU A 97 5.77 5.71 13.50
CA LEU A 97 4.39 5.55 13.01
C LEU A 97 4.13 6.32 11.70
N GLY A 98 4.81 7.45 11.47
CA GLY A 98 4.75 8.17 10.20
C GLY A 98 5.19 7.32 9.01
N LEU A 99 6.29 6.57 9.13
CA LEU A 99 6.72 5.65 8.07
C LEU A 99 5.85 4.39 7.99
N ALA A 100 5.42 3.86 9.13
CA ALA A 100 4.53 2.68 9.14
C ALA A 100 3.17 2.99 8.48
N ASN A 101 2.67 4.22 8.63
CA ASN A 101 1.48 4.70 7.93
C ASN A 101 1.65 4.70 6.40
N TYR A 102 2.87 4.85 5.85
CA TYR A 102 3.07 4.70 4.40
C TYR A 102 2.80 3.26 3.91
N LEU A 103 3.01 2.27 4.77
CA LEU A 103 2.90 0.85 4.45
C LEU A 103 1.59 0.20 4.95
N HIS A 104 0.71 0.96 5.61
CA HIS A 104 -0.54 0.41 6.19
C HIS A 104 -1.43 -0.31 5.16
N LYS A 105 -1.39 0.10 3.88
CA LYS A 105 -2.17 -0.54 2.80
C LYS A 105 -1.80 -2.01 2.54
N TYR A 106 -0.65 -2.46 3.05
CA TYR A 106 -0.20 -3.86 3.00
C TYR A 106 -0.55 -4.63 4.27
N THR A 107 -1.15 -3.99 5.27
CA THR A 107 -1.41 -4.59 6.59
C THR A 107 -2.90 -4.64 6.87
N LYS A 108 -3.42 -5.85 7.06
CA LYS A 108 -4.77 -6.06 7.58
C LYS A 108 -4.87 -5.50 9.00
N ASP A 109 -5.97 -4.82 9.31
CA ASP A 109 -6.32 -4.33 10.66
C ASP A 109 -5.25 -3.42 11.30
N TYR A 110 -4.47 -2.71 10.48
CA TYR A 110 -3.38 -1.84 10.93
C TYR A 110 -3.78 -0.88 12.05
N ALA A 111 -4.95 -0.25 11.93
CA ALA A 111 -5.46 0.70 12.93
C ALA A 111 -5.63 0.10 14.33
N GLY A 112 -6.01 -1.18 14.41
CA GLY A 112 -6.09 -1.94 15.67
C GLY A 112 -4.71 -2.22 16.24
N LEU A 113 -3.76 -2.66 15.39
CA LEU A 113 -2.38 -2.93 15.80
C LEU A 113 -1.68 -1.70 16.41
N ILE A 114 -1.90 -0.52 15.83
CA ILE A 114 -1.28 0.72 16.32
C ILE A 114 -2.04 1.36 17.48
N GLN A 115 -3.19 0.83 17.90
CA GLN A 115 -4.04 1.48 18.91
C GLN A 115 -3.30 1.74 20.25
N PRO A 116 -2.57 0.78 20.83
CA PRO A 116 -1.83 1.02 22.06
C PRO A 116 -0.76 2.10 21.89
N LEU A 117 -0.07 2.09 20.74
CA LEU A 117 0.98 3.05 20.41
C LEU A 117 0.42 4.47 20.21
N SER A 118 -0.69 4.59 19.50
CA SER A 118 -1.36 5.87 19.26
C SER A 118 -1.89 6.49 20.55
N SER A 119 -2.26 5.67 21.54
CA SER A 119 -2.72 6.13 22.84
C SER A 119 -1.61 6.81 23.65
N LEU A 120 -0.34 6.37 23.51
CA LEU A 120 0.82 7.06 24.09
C LEU A 120 1.10 8.44 23.48
N LEU A 121 0.52 8.74 22.31
CA LEU A 121 0.73 10.00 21.61
C LEU A 121 -0.38 11.03 21.84
N LYS A 122 -1.45 10.64 22.54
CA LYS A 122 -2.58 11.53 22.86
C LYS A 122 -2.14 12.68 23.76
N LYS A 123 -2.80 13.83 23.62
CA LYS A 123 -2.54 15.01 24.45
C LYS A 123 -2.80 14.67 25.92
N GLY A 124 -1.83 14.94 26.80
CA GLY A 124 -1.93 14.66 28.23
C GLY A 124 -1.59 13.21 28.63
N ALA A 125 -1.24 12.33 27.69
CA ALA A 125 -0.78 10.98 28.02
C ALA A 125 0.61 11.03 28.68
N THR A 126 0.76 10.32 29.80
CA THR A 126 2.09 10.08 30.40
C THR A 126 2.85 9.08 29.56
N TRP A 127 4.08 9.41 29.19
CA TRP A 127 4.95 8.48 28.49
C TRP A 127 5.39 7.36 29.44
N LEU A 128 4.78 6.19 29.29
CA LEU A 128 5.13 4.99 30.02
C LEU A 128 5.08 3.80 29.07
N TRP A 129 6.25 3.34 28.62
CA TRP A 129 6.35 2.14 27.80
C TRP A 129 6.07 0.91 28.66
N ARG A 130 5.11 0.08 28.22
CA ARG A 130 4.59 -1.09 28.96
C ARG A 130 4.66 -2.32 28.05
N PRO A 131 4.53 -3.54 28.61
CA PRO A 131 4.53 -4.75 27.80
C PRO A 131 3.51 -4.73 26.65
N GLU A 132 2.33 -4.16 26.86
CA GLU A 132 1.30 -3.99 25.81
C GLU A 132 1.76 -3.12 24.64
N HIS A 133 2.53 -2.05 24.92
CA HIS A 133 3.09 -1.18 23.90
C HIS A 133 4.20 -1.88 23.11
N GLN A 134 5.04 -2.66 23.80
CA GLN A 134 6.07 -3.46 23.14
C GLN A 134 5.45 -4.53 22.23
N ALA A 135 4.44 -5.26 22.73
CA ALA A 135 3.72 -6.26 21.94
C ALA A 135 3.04 -5.65 20.71
N ALA A 136 2.44 -4.47 20.83
CA ALA A 136 1.86 -3.74 19.71
C ALA A 136 2.93 -3.32 18.69
N PHE A 137 4.08 -2.80 19.15
CA PHE A 137 5.20 -2.42 18.30
C PHE A 137 5.75 -3.62 17.51
N ASP A 138 5.97 -4.75 18.18
CA ASP A 138 6.47 -5.97 17.56
C ASP A 138 5.45 -6.59 16.59
N SER A 139 4.15 -6.48 16.90
CA SER A 139 3.08 -6.92 16.01
C SER A 139 3.02 -6.09 14.73
N VAL A 140 3.19 -4.77 14.82
CA VAL A 140 3.28 -3.87 13.65
C VAL A 140 4.50 -4.24 12.80
N LYS A 141 5.68 -4.42 13.42
CA LYS A 141 6.89 -4.83 12.70
C LYS A 141 6.71 -6.17 12.00
N THR A 142 6.16 -7.15 12.69
CA THR A 142 5.90 -8.50 12.16
C THR A 142 4.93 -8.45 10.98
N SER A 143 3.82 -7.72 11.12
CA SER A 143 2.82 -7.61 10.06
C SER A 143 3.36 -6.91 8.81
N LEU A 144 4.19 -5.88 8.98
CA LEU A 144 4.83 -5.20 7.86
C LEU A 144 5.92 -6.05 7.22
N ALA A 145 6.64 -6.85 8.02
CA ALA A 145 7.62 -7.82 7.51
C ALA A 145 6.97 -8.92 6.65
N SER A 146 5.74 -9.33 7.01
CA SER A 146 4.95 -10.33 6.28
C SER A 146 3.95 -9.71 5.29
N ALA A 147 4.15 -8.45 4.89
CA ALA A 147 3.31 -7.73 3.94
C ALA A 147 3.12 -8.57 2.64
N PRO A 148 1.87 -8.84 2.23
CA PRO A 148 1.60 -9.63 1.05
C PRO A 148 1.87 -8.84 -0.24
N ILE A 149 1.99 -9.57 -1.34
CA ILE A 149 1.94 -8.98 -2.68
C ILE A 149 0.46 -8.69 -2.99
N LEU A 150 0.13 -7.41 -3.15
CA LEU A 150 -1.21 -6.94 -3.51
C LEU A 150 -1.45 -7.12 -5.00
N MET A 151 -2.69 -7.36 -5.41
CA MET A 151 -3.08 -7.50 -6.81
C MET A 151 -3.08 -6.15 -7.52
N LEU A 152 -2.66 -6.13 -8.79
CA LEU A 152 -2.90 -4.99 -9.68
C LEU A 152 -4.37 -4.97 -10.08
N THR A 153 -4.99 -3.79 -10.00
CA THR A 153 -6.40 -3.60 -10.34
C THR A 153 -6.66 -3.97 -11.79
N ASP A 154 -7.83 -4.53 -12.03
CA ASP A 154 -8.38 -4.74 -13.35
C ASP A 154 -9.74 -4.05 -13.43
N ASP A 155 -9.79 -2.90 -14.09
CA ASP A 155 -10.99 -2.06 -14.17
C ASP A 155 -12.11 -2.72 -14.99
N SER A 156 -11.82 -3.81 -15.71
CA SER A 156 -12.82 -4.62 -16.42
C SER A 156 -13.54 -5.63 -15.52
N LYS A 157 -13.04 -5.85 -14.29
CA LYS A 157 -13.58 -6.83 -13.33
C LYS A 157 -14.28 -6.14 -12.17
N PRO A 158 -15.32 -6.78 -11.59
CA PRO A 158 -15.97 -6.23 -10.41
C PRO A 158 -15.00 -6.16 -9.23
N PHE A 159 -15.10 -5.08 -8.47
CA PHE A 159 -14.51 -4.98 -7.15
C PHE A 159 -15.49 -5.48 -6.11
N HIS A 160 -14.97 -6.05 -5.04
CA HIS A 160 -15.74 -6.31 -3.83
C HIS A 160 -14.94 -5.87 -2.61
N VAL A 161 -15.66 -5.52 -1.56
CA VAL A 161 -15.08 -5.00 -0.32
C VAL A 161 -15.48 -5.93 0.80
N VAL A 162 -14.47 -6.38 1.56
CA VAL A 162 -14.68 -7.10 2.81
C VAL A 162 -14.44 -6.13 3.94
N CYS A 163 -15.46 -5.89 4.76
CA CYS A 163 -15.38 -4.99 5.91
C CYS A 163 -15.39 -5.78 7.21
N ASP A 164 -14.71 -5.24 8.22
CA ASP A 164 -14.75 -5.74 9.59
C ASP A 164 -14.73 -4.56 10.57
N ALA A 165 -15.33 -4.76 11.74
CA ALA A 165 -15.40 -3.78 12.80
C ALA A 165 -15.10 -4.41 14.15
N SER A 166 -14.21 -3.75 14.90
CA SER A 166 -13.93 -4.04 16.30
C SER A 166 -14.49 -2.94 17.20
N ASP A 167 -14.33 -3.07 18.51
CA ASP A 167 -14.74 -2.02 19.45
C ASP A 167 -13.97 -0.70 19.30
N PHE A 168 -12.78 -0.74 18.69
CA PHE A 168 -11.87 0.40 18.67
C PHE A 168 -11.47 0.85 17.27
N ALA A 169 -11.63 0.00 16.27
CA ALA A 169 -11.20 0.27 14.89
C ALA A 169 -12.13 -0.42 13.89
N ILE A 170 -12.21 0.16 12.70
CA ILE A 170 -12.85 -0.43 11.53
C ILE A 170 -11.78 -0.69 10.47
N GLY A 171 -11.99 -1.73 9.68
CA GLY A 171 -11.10 -2.13 8.60
C GLY A 171 -11.90 -2.57 7.38
N CYS A 172 -11.28 -2.45 6.22
CA CYS A 172 -11.76 -3.08 5.00
C CYS A 172 -10.60 -3.52 4.10
N ALA A 173 -10.87 -4.50 3.25
CA ALA A 173 -10.01 -4.94 2.18
C ALA A 173 -10.75 -4.77 0.86
N LEU A 174 -10.16 -4.01 -0.06
CA LEU A 174 -10.59 -3.98 -1.45
C LEU A 174 -10.02 -5.22 -2.14
N MET A 175 -10.87 -5.98 -2.81
CA MET A 175 -10.52 -7.28 -3.39
C MET A 175 -11.08 -7.42 -4.81
N GLN A 176 -10.42 -8.29 -5.58
CA GLN A 176 -10.85 -8.71 -6.91
C GLN A 176 -10.52 -10.19 -7.11
N PHE A 177 -11.24 -10.83 -8.03
CA PHE A 177 -10.87 -12.16 -8.53
C PHE A 177 -9.81 -12.04 -9.63
N ASP A 178 -8.74 -12.83 -9.51
CA ASP A 178 -7.74 -12.96 -10.57
C ASP A 178 -8.25 -13.77 -11.77
N ASP A 179 -7.42 -13.96 -12.79
CA ASP A 179 -7.79 -14.72 -14.00
C ASP A 179 -8.00 -16.22 -13.72
N GLU A 180 -7.52 -16.72 -12.58
CA GLU A 180 -7.69 -18.11 -12.12
C GLU A 180 -8.91 -18.26 -11.20
N GLY A 181 -9.69 -17.20 -10.99
CA GLY A 181 -10.86 -17.20 -10.10
C GLY A 181 -10.51 -17.19 -8.61
N ARG A 182 -9.26 -16.84 -8.24
CA ARG A 182 -8.86 -16.71 -6.84
C ARG A 182 -9.11 -15.30 -6.34
N GLU A 183 -9.59 -15.19 -5.12
CA GLU A 183 -9.77 -13.92 -4.45
C GLU A 183 -8.41 -13.33 -4.03
N ARG A 184 -8.14 -12.09 -4.42
CA ARG A 184 -6.90 -11.40 -4.08
C ARG A 184 -7.14 -9.99 -3.59
N VAL A 185 -6.31 -9.59 -2.63
CA VAL A 185 -6.37 -8.26 -2.03
C VAL A 185 -5.68 -7.25 -2.94
N VAL A 186 -6.39 -6.16 -3.24
CA VAL A 186 -5.88 -4.98 -3.96
C VAL A 186 -5.30 -3.96 -2.98
N SER A 187 -6.00 -3.72 -1.87
CA SER A 187 -5.53 -2.80 -0.82
C SER A 187 -6.25 -3.07 0.49
N TYR A 188 -5.55 -2.88 1.62
CA TYR A 188 -6.19 -2.74 2.93
C TYR A 188 -6.42 -1.27 3.25
N GLN A 189 -7.48 -1.00 4.01
CA GLN A 189 -7.73 0.29 4.63
C GLN A 189 -8.23 0.04 6.06
N SER A 190 -7.78 0.85 7.00
CA SER A 190 -8.33 0.80 8.36
C SER A 190 -8.22 2.16 9.04
N ARG A 191 -9.08 2.40 10.02
CA ARG A 191 -9.02 3.58 10.87
C ARG A 191 -9.52 3.28 12.28
N GLN A 192 -8.99 4.01 13.24
CA GLN A 192 -9.54 3.99 14.59
C GLN A 192 -10.89 4.70 14.60
N MET A 193 -11.78 4.20 15.46
CA MET A 193 -13.05 4.84 15.72
C MET A 193 -12.83 6.18 16.45
N LYS A 194 -13.69 7.15 16.15
CA LYS A 194 -13.78 8.39 16.90
C LYS A 194 -14.44 8.11 18.26
N PRO A 195 -14.22 8.98 19.27
CA PRO A 195 -14.85 8.83 20.58
C PRO A 195 -16.37 8.59 20.55
N ALA A 196 -17.08 9.27 19.64
CA ALA A 196 -18.53 9.10 19.49
C ALA A 196 -18.93 7.76 18.84
N GLU A 197 -18.09 7.20 17.97
CA GLU A 197 -18.37 5.98 17.20
C GLU A 197 -18.23 4.72 18.07
N HIS A 198 -17.50 4.77 19.19
CA HIS A 198 -17.39 3.64 20.13
C HIS A 198 -18.75 3.23 20.73
N ASN A 199 -19.66 4.19 20.87
CA ASN A 199 -20.98 3.98 21.46
C ASN A 199 -21.99 3.40 20.46
N TYR A 200 -21.62 3.22 19.19
CA TYR A 200 -22.49 2.63 18.20
C TYR A 200 -22.72 1.14 18.50
N PRO A 201 -23.93 0.62 18.24
CA PRO A 201 -24.17 -0.81 18.28
C PRO A 201 -23.36 -1.52 17.17
N VAL A 202 -23.13 -2.82 17.32
CA VAL A 202 -22.25 -3.60 16.43
C VAL A 202 -22.63 -3.47 14.95
N HIS A 203 -23.94 -3.54 14.62
CA HIS A 203 -24.41 -3.39 13.25
C HIS A 203 -24.10 -2.01 12.64
N ASP A 204 -24.17 -0.94 13.43
CA ASP A 204 -23.81 0.41 12.98
C ASP A 204 -22.30 0.56 12.81
N LYS A 205 -21.48 -0.13 13.63
CA LYS A 205 -20.03 -0.18 13.48
C LYS A 205 -19.63 -0.90 12.19
N GLU A 206 -20.28 -2.01 11.86
CA GLU A 206 -20.09 -2.74 10.59
C GLU A 206 -20.49 -1.88 9.39
N LEU A 207 -21.65 -1.20 9.46
CA LEU A 207 -22.08 -0.29 8.41
C LEU A 207 -21.11 0.89 8.23
N LEU A 208 -20.56 1.41 9.33
CA LEU A 208 -19.54 2.46 9.31
C LEU A 208 -18.24 2.01 8.63
N ALA A 209 -17.88 0.73 8.71
CA ALA A 209 -16.71 0.18 8.02
C ALA A 209 -16.85 0.18 6.48
N MET A 210 -18.08 0.30 5.96
CA MET A 210 -18.36 0.42 4.53
C MET A 210 -18.30 1.86 4.01
N ARG A 211 -18.16 2.85 4.90
CA ARG A 211 -18.23 4.28 4.58
C ARG A 211 -16.84 4.90 4.37
#